data_AF-Q9RAT2-F1
#
_entry.id   AF-Q9RAT2-F1
#
_cell.length_a   1.000
_cell.length_b   1.000
_cell.length_c   1.000
_cell.angle_alpha   90.00
_cell.angle_beta   90.00
_cell.angle_gamma   90.00
#
_symmetry.space_group_name_H-M   'P 1'
#
loop_
_entity.id
_entity.type
_entity.pdbx_description
1 polymer ?
#
loop_
_entity_poly.entity_id
_entity_poly.type
_entity_poly.pdbx_seq_one_letter_code
_entity_poly.pdbx_strand_id
1 'polypeptide(L)'
;LQPILVHPECNSGIIENPDILFDFIEQGVLSQITASSVTGHFGKKIQKLSFKMIENHLTHFVASDAHNVTSRAFKMKEAFEIIEDSYGSDVSRMFQNNAESVILNESSYQEKPTKIKTKKILGLF
;
A
#
# COMPACT_ATOMS: atom_id res chain seq x y z
N LEU A 1 -2.63 -4.83 20.97
CA LEU A 1 -2.58 -5.51 19.66
C LEU A 1 -2.84 -4.48 18.59
N GLN A 2 -2.00 -4.40 17.55
CA GLN A 2 -2.20 -3.48 16.42
C GLN A 2 -2.44 -4.32 15.15
N PRO A 3 -3.60 -4.22 14.49
CA PRO A 3 -3.90 -5.02 13.30
C PRO A 3 -3.18 -4.49 12.06
N ILE A 4 -2.85 -5.41 11.14
CA ILE A 4 -2.31 -5.10 9.81
C ILE A 4 -3.33 -5.62 8.77
N LEU A 5 -3.97 -4.71 8.04
CA LEU A 5 -4.87 -5.04 6.93
C LEU A 5 -4.05 -5.39 5.69
N VAL A 6 -4.14 -6.64 5.27
CA VAL A 6 -3.40 -7.15 4.10
C VAL A 6 -4.08 -6.78 2.79
N HIS A 7 -3.26 -6.48 1.79
CA HIS A 7 -3.61 -6.20 0.39
C HIS A 7 -4.93 -5.41 0.19
N PRO A 8 -5.13 -4.25 0.86
CA PRO A 8 -6.38 -3.49 0.75
C PRO A 8 -6.62 -2.95 -0.67
N GLU A 9 -5.58 -2.82 -1.49
CA GLU A 9 -5.67 -2.41 -2.89
C GLU A 9 -6.42 -3.40 -3.78
N CYS A 10 -6.59 -4.64 -3.32
CA CYS A 10 -7.30 -5.72 -4.00
C CYS A 10 -8.73 -5.93 -3.47
N ASN A 11 -9.11 -5.24 -2.38
CA ASN A 11 -10.45 -5.37 -1.80
C ASN A 11 -11.46 -4.52 -2.58
N SER A 12 -12.55 -5.13 -3.06
CA SER A 12 -13.56 -4.44 -3.86
C SER A 12 -14.21 -3.25 -3.16
N GLY A 13 -14.50 -3.37 -1.86
CA GLY A 13 -15.08 -2.28 -1.07
C GLY A 13 -14.14 -1.08 -0.94
N ILE A 14 -12.85 -1.32 -0.73
CA ILE A 14 -11.83 -0.26 -0.64
C ILE A 14 -11.54 0.34 -2.03
N ILE A 15 -11.57 -0.48 -3.09
CA ILE A 15 -11.44 0.00 -4.47
C ILE A 15 -12.57 0.97 -4.82
N GLU A 16 -13.80 0.66 -4.41
CA GLU A 16 -14.99 1.48 -4.63
C GLU A 16 -15.00 2.72 -3.74
N ASN A 17 -14.65 2.56 -2.47
CA ASN A 17 -14.61 3.63 -1.48
C ASN A 17 -13.31 3.61 -0.65
N PRO A 18 -12.22 4.26 -1.13
CA PRO A 18 -10.95 4.28 -0.43
C PRO A 18 -10.97 4.98 0.94
N ASP A 19 -12.00 5.79 1.21
CA ASP A 19 -12.16 6.43 2.53
C ASP A 19 -12.31 5.40 3.65
N ILE A 20 -12.79 4.18 3.35
CA ILE A 20 -12.84 3.08 4.32
C ILE A 20 -11.44 2.76 4.85
N LEU A 21 -10.43 2.73 3.97
CA LEU A 21 -9.06 2.48 4.40
C LEU A 21 -8.54 3.66 5.24
N PHE A 22 -8.81 4.89 4.81
CA PHE A 22 -8.45 6.09 5.59
C PHE A 22 -9.00 6.02 7.01
N ASP A 23 -10.29 5.69 7.18
CA ASP A 23 -10.92 5.62 8.50
C ASP A 23 -10.29 4.53 9.38
N PHE A 24 -9.85 3.41 8.80
CA PHE A 24 -9.10 2.37 9.53
C PHE A 24 -7.72 2.87 9.96
N ILE A 25 -6.98 3.51 9.06
CA ILE A 25 -5.64 4.02 9.38
C ILE A 25 -5.73 5.12 10.46
N GLU A 26 -6.74 5.99 10.39
CA GLU A 26 -6.98 7.01 11.44
C GLU A 26 -7.22 6.39 12.82
N GLN A 27 -7.78 5.19 12.88
CA GLN A 27 -8.02 4.42 14.11
C GLN A 27 -6.80 3.60 14.57
N GLY A 28 -5.64 3.74 13.90
CA GLY A 28 -4.40 3.08 14.26
C GLY A 28 -4.22 1.67 13.66
N VAL A 29 -5.07 1.27 12.71
CA VAL A 29 -4.85 0.07 11.91
C VAL A 29 -3.70 0.32 10.94
N LEU A 30 -2.80 -0.65 10.77
CA LEU A 30 -1.77 -0.59 9.74
C LEU A 30 -2.23 -1.34 8.49
N SER A 31 -1.49 -1.21 7.40
CA SER A 31 -1.85 -1.82 6.12
C SER A 31 -0.61 -2.18 5.31
N GLN A 32 -0.75 -3.22 4.50
CA GLN A 32 0.31 -3.77 3.67
C GLN A 32 -0.17 -3.92 2.23
N ILE A 33 0.51 -3.29 1.28
CA ILE A 33 0.24 -3.44 -0.17
C ILE A 33 1.18 -4.46 -0.81
N THR A 34 0.74 -5.09 -1.89
CA THR A 34 1.47 -6.18 -2.53
C THR A 34 2.52 -5.69 -3.53
N ALA A 35 3.70 -6.31 -3.57
CA ALA A 35 4.73 -6.01 -4.56
C ALA A 35 4.24 -6.19 -6.00
N SER A 36 3.41 -7.21 -6.26
CA SER A 36 2.74 -7.42 -7.56
C SER A 36 1.76 -6.30 -7.92
N SER A 37 1.16 -5.63 -6.93
CA SER A 37 0.30 -4.47 -7.16
C SER A 37 1.13 -3.26 -7.58
N VAL A 38 2.24 -2.99 -6.89
CA VAL A 38 3.20 -1.91 -7.21
C VAL A 38 3.80 -2.08 -8.60
N THR A 39 4.21 -3.30 -8.96
CA THR A 39 4.79 -3.63 -10.27
C THR A 39 3.75 -3.77 -11.39
N GLY A 40 2.45 -3.64 -11.08
CA GLY A 40 1.38 -3.62 -12.07
C GLY A 40 0.93 -4.98 -12.61
N HIS A 41 1.38 -6.08 -12.01
CA HIS A 41 1.00 -7.44 -12.41
C HIS A 41 -0.48 -7.75 -12.15
N PHE A 42 -1.11 -7.09 -11.18
CA PHE A 42 -2.57 -7.17 -10.94
C PHE A 42 -3.38 -6.14 -11.75
N GLY A 43 -2.73 -5.44 -12.67
CA GLY A 43 -3.36 -4.49 -13.58
C GLY A 43 -3.31 -3.03 -13.12
N LYS A 44 -3.45 -2.13 -14.10
CA LYS A 44 -3.24 -0.68 -13.92
C LYS A 44 -4.15 -0.04 -12.87
N LYS A 45 -5.37 -0.56 -12.67
CA LYS A 45 -6.31 -0.03 -11.67
C LYS A 45 -5.76 -0.24 -10.25
N ILE A 46 -5.32 -1.46 -9.95
CA ILE A 46 -4.77 -1.84 -8.65
C ILE A 46 -3.42 -1.15 -8.41
N GLN A 47 -2.58 -1.07 -9.44
CA GLN A 47 -1.31 -0.33 -9.37
C GLN A 47 -1.52 1.15 -9.02
N LYS A 48 -2.43 1.82 -9.74
CA LYS A 48 -2.75 3.23 -9.48
C LYS A 48 -3.31 3.45 -8.08
N LEU A 49 -4.11 2.52 -7.57
CA LEU A 49 -4.61 2.59 -6.20
C LEU A 49 -3.48 2.39 -5.19
N SER A 50 -2.56 1.46 -5.42
CA SER A 50 -1.37 1.24 -4.57
C SER A 50 -0.52 2.51 -4.46
N PHE A 51 -0.26 3.17 -5.59
CA PHE A 51 0.45 4.45 -5.63
C PHE A 51 -0.27 5.55 -4.86
N LYS A 52 -1.59 5.67 -5.02
CA LYS A 52 -2.39 6.59 -4.22
C LYS A 52 -2.33 6.28 -2.72
N MET A 53 -2.29 5.01 -2.34
CA MET A 53 -2.15 4.63 -0.93
C MET A 53 -0.79 5.06 -0.37
N ILE A 54 0.30 4.92 -1.14
CA ILE A 54 1.63 5.43 -0.75
C ILE A 54 1.59 6.97 -0.61
N GLU A 55 1.12 7.67 -1.64
CA GLU A 55 1.05 9.15 -1.68
C GLU A 55 0.24 9.77 -0.54
N ASN A 56 -0.75 9.04 -0.02
CA ASN A 56 -1.67 9.53 0.99
C ASN A 56 -1.40 8.91 2.38
N HIS A 57 -0.26 8.25 2.55
CA HIS A 57 0.16 7.61 3.81
C HIS A 57 -0.85 6.58 4.34
N LEU A 58 -1.47 5.83 3.43
CA LEU A 58 -2.46 4.80 3.73
C LEU A 58 -1.89 3.37 3.68
N THR A 59 -0.57 3.23 3.49
CA THR A 59 0.14 1.96 3.55
C THR A 59 1.44 2.07 4.33
N HIS A 60 1.78 1.01 5.05
CA HIS A 60 2.86 0.97 6.03
C HIS A 60 3.90 -0.11 5.72
N PHE A 61 3.56 -1.04 4.82
CA PHE A 61 4.40 -2.15 4.41
C PHE A 61 4.22 -2.47 2.93
N VAL A 62 5.27 -3.07 2.35
CA VAL A 62 5.21 -3.77 1.07
C VAL A 62 5.65 -5.21 1.32
N ALA A 63 4.83 -6.18 0.88
CA ALA A 63 5.16 -7.60 0.96
C ALA A 63 4.85 -8.30 -0.36
N SER A 64 5.44 -9.47 -0.56
CA SER A 64 5.35 -10.16 -1.85
C SER A 64 3.98 -10.77 -2.12
N ASP A 65 3.32 -11.30 -1.07
CA ASP A 65 2.21 -12.24 -1.19
C ASP A 65 2.50 -13.40 -2.18
N ALA A 66 3.77 -13.82 -2.22
CA ALA A 66 4.23 -14.83 -3.16
C ALA A 66 3.67 -16.21 -2.82
N HIS A 67 3.22 -16.94 -3.85
CA HIS A 67 2.72 -18.31 -3.73
C HIS A 67 3.54 -19.30 -4.58
N ASN A 68 4.31 -18.82 -5.56
CA ASN A 68 5.19 -19.65 -6.41
C ASN A 68 6.31 -18.78 -7.01
N VAL A 69 7.17 -19.35 -7.84
CA VAL A 69 8.29 -18.63 -8.49
C VAL A 69 7.96 -18.10 -9.90
N THR A 70 6.72 -18.27 -10.36
CA THR A 70 6.27 -17.93 -11.71
C THR A 70 5.15 -16.88 -11.69
N SER A 71 3.89 -17.31 -11.62
CA SER A 71 2.70 -16.46 -11.74
C SER A 71 2.43 -15.57 -10.52
N ARG A 72 2.82 -16.01 -9.32
CA ARG A 72 2.73 -15.26 -8.06
C ARG A 72 4.10 -15.19 -7.40
N ALA A 73 5.07 -14.68 -8.15
CA ALA A 73 6.45 -14.49 -7.74
C ALA A 73 6.64 -13.30 -6.79
N PHE A 74 7.81 -13.20 -6.18
CA PHE A 74 8.08 -12.26 -5.08
C PHE A 74 8.00 -10.78 -5.46
N LYS A 75 8.58 -10.39 -6.60
CA LYS A 75 8.56 -9.01 -7.13
C LYS A 75 9.08 -7.90 -6.20
N MET A 76 9.72 -8.26 -5.09
CA MET A 76 10.16 -7.31 -4.07
C MET A 76 11.18 -6.30 -4.58
N LYS A 77 12.24 -6.76 -5.27
CA LYS A 77 13.28 -5.88 -5.80
C LYS A 77 12.70 -4.84 -6.77
N GLU A 78 11.95 -5.31 -7.76
CA GLU A 78 11.27 -4.48 -8.76
C GLU A 78 10.30 -3.48 -8.11
N ALA A 79 9.54 -3.90 -7.09
CA ALA A 79 8.64 -3.02 -6.37
C ALA A 79 9.38 -1.91 -5.61
N PHE A 80 10.48 -2.23 -4.93
CA PHE A 80 11.28 -1.26 -4.19
C PHE A 80 12.03 -0.28 -5.11
N GLU A 81 12.52 -0.74 -6.27
CA GLU A 81 13.09 0.13 -7.31
C GLU A 81 12.04 1.15 -7.78
N ILE A 82 10.81 0.71 -8.10
CA ILE A 82 9.72 1.61 -8.50
C ILE A 82 9.38 2.62 -7.39
N ILE A 83 9.33 2.17 -6.14
CA ILE A 83 9.01 3.05 -5.00
C ILE A 83 10.11 4.08 -4.79
N GLU A 84 11.37 3.66 -4.85
CA GLU A 84 12.51 4.56 -4.70
C GLU A 84 12.56 5.61 -5.83
N ASP A 85 12.35 5.18 -7.08
CA ASP A 85 12.31 6.09 -8.23
C ASP A 85 11.14 7.09 -8.16
N SER A 86 10.00 6.67 -7.61
CA SER A 86 8.76 7.47 -7.62
C SER A 86 8.58 8.35 -6.38
N TYR A 87 9.07 7.89 -5.22
CA TYR A 87 8.80 8.49 -3.91
C TYR A 87 10.07 8.75 -3.09
N GLY A 88 11.24 8.35 -3.59
CA GLY A 88 12.52 8.54 -2.92
C GLY A 88 12.93 7.36 -2.02
N SER A 89 14.22 7.30 -1.75
CA SER A 89 14.84 6.23 -0.95
C SER A 89 14.39 6.22 0.51
N ASP A 90 13.98 7.36 1.05
CA ASP A 90 13.43 7.47 2.41
C ASP A 90 12.13 6.69 2.57
N VAL A 91 11.24 6.73 1.57
CA VAL A 91 9.97 5.96 1.59
C VAL A 91 10.25 4.46 1.46
N SER A 92 11.17 4.07 0.58
CA SER A 92 11.64 2.68 0.46
C SER A 92 12.21 2.16 1.79
N ARG A 93 13.06 2.96 2.45
CA ARG A 93 13.66 2.63 3.74
C ARG A 93 12.61 2.56 4.85
N MET A 94 11.64 3.47 4.86
CA MET A 94 10.55 3.48 5.83
C MET A 94 9.78 2.15 5.81
N PHE A 95 9.44 1.62 4.62
CA PHE A 95 8.77 0.32 4.52
C PHE A 95 9.62 -0.84 5.05
N GLN A 96 10.93 -0.83 4.79
CA GLN A 96 11.85 -1.85 5.28
C GLN A 96 12.01 -1.78 6.81
N ASN A 97 12.21 -0.59 7.36
CA ASN A 97 12.33 -0.36 8.79
C ASN A 97 11.04 -0.75 9.52
N ASN A 98 9.87 -0.41 8.97
CA ASN A 98 8.59 -0.81 9.56
C ASN A 98 8.47 -2.33 9.65
N ALA A 99 8.87 -3.06 8.59
CA ALA A 99 8.86 -4.53 8.61
C ALA A 99 9.79 -5.10 9.69
N GLU A 100 10.96 -4.48 9.89
CA GLU A 100 11.87 -4.83 10.99
C GLU A 100 11.24 -4.56 12.37
N SER A 101 10.60 -3.40 12.57
CA SER A 101 9.91 -3.09 13.82
C SER A 101 8.85 -4.13 14.18
N VAL A 102 8.09 -4.65 13.21
CA VAL A 102 7.11 -5.72 13.46
C VAL A 102 7.79 -6.99 13.99
N ILE A 103 8.95 -7.37 13.42
CA ILE A 103 9.73 -8.54 13.85
C ILE A 103 10.26 -8.34 15.27
N LEU A 104 10.72 -7.13 15.59
CA LEU A 104 11.26 -6.77 16.90
C LEU A 104 10.18 -6.45 17.95
N ASN A 105 8.89 -6.52 17.56
CA ASN A 105 7.76 -6.13 18.40
C ASN A 105 7.86 -4.67 18.90
N GLU A 106 8.34 -3.79 18.03
CA GLU A 106 8.43 -2.34 18.19
C GLU A 106 7.29 -1.63 17.43
N SER A 107 7.05 -0.37 17.76
CA SER A 107 6.05 0.45 17.07
C SER A 107 6.52 0.82 15.66
N SER A 108 5.70 0.52 14.64
CA SER A 108 5.94 0.97 13.27
C SER A 108 5.72 2.48 13.12
N TYR A 109 6.51 3.12 12.26
CA TYR A 109 6.35 4.51 11.87
C TYR A 109 5.07 4.73 11.05
N GLN A 110 4.36 5.82 11.34
CA GLN A 110 3.12 6.22 10.71
C GLN A 110 3.16 7.73 10.43
N GLU A 111 3.06 8.09 9.16
CA GLU A 111 2.76 9.46 8.73
C GLU A 111 1.28 9.77 8.95
N LYS A 112 0.91 11.05 9.03
CA LYS A 112 -0.50 11.43 9.13
C LYS A 112 -1.25 11.04 7.85
N PRO A 113 -2.28 10.17 7.91
CA PRO A 113 -3.01 9.76 6.71
C PRO A 113 -3.78 10.94 6.11
N THR A 114 -3.95 10.92 4.79
CA THR A 114 -4.80 11.88 4.07
C THR A 114 -5.80 11.14 3.18
N LYS A 115 -6.92 11.80 2.85
CA LYS A 115 -7.94 11.21 1.98
C LYS A 115 -7.49 11.25 0.51
N ILE A 116 -7.66 10.13 -0.18
CA ILE A 116 -7.42 10.05 -1.63
C ILE A 116 -8.43 10.94 -2.35
N LYS A 117 -7.97 12.00 -3.02
CA LYS A 117 -8.84 12.87 -3.83
C LYS A 117 -9.41 12.09 -5.03
N THR A 118 -10.73 11.91 -5.06
CA THR A 118 -11.45 11.44 -6.25
C THR A 118 -11.79 12.63 -7.14
N LYS A 119 -11.46 12.58 -8.43
CA LYS A 119 -11.99 13.57 -9.39
C LYS A 119 -13.49 13.36 -9.48
N LYS A 120 -14.29 14.36 -9.07
CA LYS A 120 -15.73 14.38 -9.37
C LYS A 120 -15.87 14.47 -10.88
N ILE A 121 -16.51 13.49 -11.51
CA ILE A 121 -16.99 13.62 -12.89
C ILE A 121 -18.23 14.52 -12.79
N LEU A 122 -18.05 15.82 -13.02
CA LEU A 122 -19.16 16.75 -13.21
C LEU A 122 -19.70 16.56 -14.63
N GLY A 123 -20.93 16.02 -14.75
CA GLY A 123 -21.77 16.21 -15.93
C GLY A 123 -21.96 15.02 -16.87
N LEU A 124 -22.69 14.00 -16.43
CA LEU A 124 -23.42 13.08 -17.33
C LEU A 124 -24.65 12.51 -16.61
N PHE A 125 -25.58 13.40 -16.28
CA PHE A 125 -27.02 13.15 -16.15
C PHE A 125 -27.76 14.43 -16.55
#